data_AF-A0A521SNP0-F1
#
_entry.id   AF-A0A521SNP0-F1
#
_cell.length_a   1.000
_cell.length_b   1.000
_cell.length_c   1.000
_cell.angle_alpha   90.00
_cell.angle_beta   90.00
_cell.angle_gamma   90.00
#
_symmetry.space_group_name_H-M   'P 1'
#
loop_
_entity.id
_entity.type
_entity.pdbx_description
1 polymer ?
#
loop_
_entity_poly.entity_id
_entity_poly.type
_entity_poly.pdbx_seq_one_letter_code
_entity_poly.pdbx_strand_id
1 'polypeptide(L)'
;MTEDHYLREKIRQTLATDPRVGILNVRVQIEGSRIILYGEVSSFEKGEYARTVVQRQLPEYEVISELTPPIPPEAPPPEGPSVRIAAAGDLHYDELSHGKLRSHFQKLENEADLLLLAGDLTDTGTPEETAVLIDDLRGLRMPIVAVLGNHDYHCNQVKEVQRLLEEAGVTVLEGNATVIHCRDLSIGIAGTKGFGGGFEGACGTIFGEPEMKTFIRHTEMLSNRLKETLLSLQTDLKIALLHYSPIRETLAGERAEVFPFLGSYLLGKAVDEGGADLVVHGHSHHGRERGMTRGGIPVRNAAIPMLKKANLFYSLSPRAKKAHTQY
;
A
#
# COMPACT_ATOMS: atom_id res chain seq x y z
N MET A 1 -0.75 8.76 -43.24
CA MET A 1 -1.11 8.46 -41.84
C MET A 1 -1.17 6.95 -41.71
N THR A 2 -0.47 6.38 -40.74
CA THR A 2 -0.51 4.92 -40.50
C THR A 2 -1.86 4.51 -39.92
N GLU A 3 -2.26 3.26 -40.13
CA GLU A 3 -3.51 2.68 -39.61
C GLU A 3 -3.64 2.85 -38.09
N ASP A 4 -2.53 2.67 -37.35
CA ASP A 4 -2.43 2.92 -35.92
C ASP A 4 -2.74 4.37 -35.51
N HIS A 5 -2.33 5.35 -36.33
CA HIS A 5 -2.60 6.76 -36.03
C HIS A 5 -4.11 7.04 -36.10
N TYR A 6 -4.78 6.51 -37.12
CA TYR A 6 -6.23 6.64 -37.25
C TYR A 6 -6.97 5.95 -36.10
N LEU A 7 -6.53 4.76 -35.72
CA LEU A 7 -7.12 4.00 -34.62
C LEU A 7 -6.98 4.73 -33.28
N ARG A 8 -5.80 5.31 -32.98
CA ARG A 8 -5.56 6.11 -31.77
C ARG A 8 -6.49 7.33 -31.68
N GLU A 9 -6.65 8.07 -32.77
CA GLU A 9 -7.54 9.24 -32.81
C GLU A 9 -9.00 8.84 -32.66
N LYS A 10 -9.44 7.75 -33.31
CA LYS A 10 -10.79 7.21 -33.15
C LYS A 10 -11.08 6.84 -31.70
N ILE A 11 -10.14 6.17 -31.02
CA ILE A 11 -10.28 5.81 -29.61
C ILE A 11 -10.40 7.08 -28.75
N ARG A 12 -9.52 8.06 -28.94
CA ARG A 12 -9.58 9.35 -28.21
C ARG A 12 -10.92 10.04 -28.42
N GLN A 13 -11.40 10.12 -29.66
CA GLN A 13 -12.68 10.75 -29.99
C GLN A 13 -13.85 10.01 -29.34
N THR A 14 -13.87 8.68 -29.37
CA THR A 14 -14.87 7.86 -28.69
C THR A 14 -14.90 8.16 -27.19
N LEU A 15 -13.75 8.16 -26.52
CA LEU A 15 -13.67 8.41 -25.08
C LEU A 15 -14.05 9.85 -24.71
N ALA A 16 -13.75 10.82 -25.58
CA ALA A 16 -14.10 12.22 -25.38
C ALA A 16 -15.60 12.50 -25.57
N THR A 17 -16.25 11.80 -26.51
CA THR A 17 -17.65 12.06 -26.89
C THR A 17 -18.66 11.16 -26.19
N ASP A 18 -18.25 10.02 -25.63
CA ASP A 18 -19.17 9.19 -24.83
C ASP A 18 -19.59 9.96 -23.56
N PRO A 19 -20.90 10.24 -23.37
CA PRO A 19 -21.38 11.10 -22.29
C PRO A 19 -21.14 10.54 -20.88
N ARG A 20 -20.83 9.24 -20.76
CA ARG A 20 -20.49 8.58 -19.50
C ARG A 20 -18.99 8.52 -19.25
N VAL A 21 -18.17 8.69 -20.31
CA VAL A 21 -16.72 8.77 -20.21
C VAL A 21 -16.24 10.21 -20.22
N GLY A 22 -16.41 10.95 -21.32
CA GLY A 22 -15.99 12.35 -21.43
C GLY A 22 -14.54 12.60 -21.03
N ILE A 23 -13.59 11.71 -21.37
CA ILE A 23 -12.17 11.88 -21.04
C ILE A 23 -11.44 12.48 -22.25
N LEU A 24 -10.80 13.63 -22.02
CA LEU A 24 -10.11 14.38 -23.08
C LEU A 24 -8.62 14.02 -23.20
N ASN A 25 -7.98 13.66 -22.08
CA ASN A 25 -6.52 13.51 -22.00
C ASN A 25 -6.11 12.03 -21.86
N VAL A 26 -6.53 11.19 -22.82
CA VAL A 26 -6.12 9.78 -22.89
C VAL A 26 -4.97 9.60 -23.87
N ARG A 27 -3.88 9.02 -23.37
CA ARG A 27 -2.80 8.47 -24.19
C ARG A 27 -3.16 7.04 -24.57
N VAL A 28 -3.03 6.69 -25.85
CA VAL A 28 -3.37 5.38 -26.38
C VAL A 28 -2.11 4.77 -26.98
N GLN A 29 -1.71 3.63 -26.47
CA GLN A 29 -0.63 2.81 -27.01
C GLN A 29 -1.23 1.59 -27.68
N ILE A 30 -0.69 1.23 -28.84
CA ILE A 30 -1.14 0.08 -29.62
C ILE A 30 0.09 -0.79 -29.87
N GLU A 31 0.02 -2.05 -29.45
CA GLU A 31 1.08 -3.04 -29.59
C GLU A 31 0.49 -4.35 -30.11
N GLY A 32 0.61 -4.58 -31.43
CA GLY A 32 -0.03 -5.73 -32.07
C GLY A 32 -1.55 -5.72 -31.84
N SER A 33 -2.07 -6.74 -31.18
CA SER A 33 -3.50 -6.87 -30.83
C SER A 33 -3.87 -6.27 -29.47
N ARG A 34 -2.98 -5.50 -28.82
CA ARG A 34 -3.22 -4.86 -27.53
C ARG A 34 -3.38 -3.35 -27.66
N ILE A 35 -4.34 -2.81 -26.92
CA ILE A 35 -4.57 -1.38 -26.77
C ILE A 35 -4.46 -1.05 -25.29
N ILE A 36 -3.57 -0.11 -24.95
CA ILE A 36 -3.40 0.34 -23.57
C ILE A 36 -3.81 1.81 -23.47
N LEU A 37 -4.75 2.08 -22.57
CA LEU A 37 -5.24 3.42 -22.25
C LEU A 37 -4.50 3.96 -21.03
N TYR A 38 -3.80 5.08 -21.19
CA TYR A 38 -3.07 5.78 -20.14
C TYR A 38 -3.64 7.17 -19.90
N GLY A 39 -3.53 7.66 -18.68
CA GLY A 39 -3.90 9.02 -18.33
C GLY A 39 -4.68 9.12 -17.03
N GLU A 40 -5.22 10.31 -16.80
CA GLU A 40 -5.96 10.63 -15.58
C GLU A 40 -7.46 10.57 -15.82
N VAL A 41 -8.17 10.00 -14.86
CA VAL A 41 -9.64 9.92 -14.81
C VAL A 41 -10.13 10.37 -13.46
N SER A 42 -11.42 10.69 -13.32
CA SER A 42 -11.94 11.11 -12.02
C SER A 42 -12.10 9.96 -11.01
N SER A 43 -12.15 8.70 -11.49
CA SER A 43 -12.20 7.50 -10.65
C SER A 43 -11.75 6.25 -11.42
N PHE A 44 -11.38 5.18 -10.72
CA PHE A 44 -11.08 3.89 -11.37
C PHE A 44 -12.29 3.31 -12.10
N GLU A 45 -13.52 3.49 -11.58
CA GLU A 45 -14.72 3.02 -12.30
C GLU A 45 -14.83 3.70 -13.67
N LYS A 46 -14.46 4.98 -13.75
CA LYS A 46 -14.44 5.72 -15.01
C LYS A 46 -13.36 5.20 -15.98
N GLY A 47 -12.21 4.78 -15.45
CA GLY A 47 -11.16 4.10 -16.24
C GLY A 47 -11.63 2.75 -16.79
N GLU A 48 -12.23 1.90 -15.95
CA GLU A 48 -12.81 0.61 -16.38
C GLU A 48 -13.97 0.79 -17.36
N TYR A 49 -14.76 1.85 -17.16
CA TYR A 49 -15.82 2.22 -18.08
C TYR A 49 -15.27 2.61 -19.45
N ALA A 50 -14.22 3.45 -19.49
CA ALA A 50 -13.51 3.80 -20.72
C ALA A 50 -12.94 2.56 -21.42
N ARG A 51 -12.31 1.64 -20.66
CA ARG A 51 -11.85 0.34 -21.17
C ARG A 51 -12.98 -0.42 -21.85
N THR A 52 -14.13 -0.52 -21.20
CA THR A 52 -15.31 -1.25 -21.69
C THR A 52 -15.88 -0.62 -22.96
N VAL A 53 -15.92 0.71 -23.05
CA VAL A 53 -16.38 1.43 -24.24
C VAL A 53 -15.47 1.12 -25.44
N VAL A 54 -14.14 1.16 -25.26
CA VAL A 54 -13.18 0.85 -26.33
C VAL A 54 -13.24 -0.63 -26.71
N GLN A 55 -13.29 -1.52 -25.72
CA GLN A 55 -13.37 -2.97 -25.94
C GLN A 55 -14.60 -3.39 -26.75
N ARG A 56 -15.74 -2.72 -26.56
CA ARG A 56 -16.97 -2.97 -27.33
C ARG A 56 -16.87 -2.53 -28.78
N GLN A 57 -16.10 -1.47 -29.05
CA GLN A 57 -15.92 -0.98 -30.42
C GLN A 57 -14.86 -1.76 -31.19
N LEU A 58 -13.93 -2.41 -30.48
CA LEU A 58 -12.75 -3.08 -31.01
C LEU A 58 -12.63 -4.48 -30.38
N PRO A 59 -13.58 -5.40 -30.65
CA PRO A 59 -13.61 -6.73 -30.03
C PRO A 59 -12.42 -7.62 -30.39
N GLU A 60 -11.72 -7.32 -31.49
CA GLU A 60 -10.52 -8.01 -31.95
C GLU A 60 -9.23 -7.61 -31.20
N TYR A 61 -9.28 -6.56 -30.39
CA TYR A 61 -8.16 -6.11 -29.56
C TYR A 61 -8.38 -6.46 -28.10
N GLU A 62 -7.30 -6.76 -27.38
CA GLU A 62 -7.27 -6.79 -25.93
C GLU A 62 -7.07 -5.36 -25.41
N VAL A 63 -8.10 -4.79 -24.76
CA VAL A 63 -8.04 -3.43 -24.23
C VAL A 63 -7.73 -3.43 -22.74
N ILE A 64 -6.58 -2.86 -22.39
CA ILE A 64 -6.09 -2.67 -21.04
C ILE A 64 -6.28 -1.19 -20.66
N SER A 65 -6.77 -0.94 -19.45
CA SER A 65 -6.85 0.43 -18.91
C SER A 65 -5.90 0.59 -17.74
N GLU A 66 -4.93 1.48 -17.94
CA GLU A 66 -4.05 2.05 -16.93
C GLU A 66 -4.46 3.50 -16.58
N LEU A 67 -5.70 3.87 -16.91
CA LEU A 67 -6.30 5.12 -16.48
C LEU A 67 -6.47 5.11 -14.96
N THR A 68 -5.96 6.15 -14.31
CA THR A 68 -5.91 6.25 -12.85
C THR A 68 -6.40 7.62 -12.39
N PRO A 69 -6.98 7.76 -11.19
CA PRO A 69 -7.19 9.05 -10.57
C PRO A 69 -5.89 9.83 -10.42
N PRO A 70 -5.93 11.17 -10.51
CA PRO A 70 -4.78 11.97 -10.15
C PRO A 70 -4.36 11.66 -8.72
N ILE A 71 -3.06 11.57 -8.50
CA ILE A 71 -2.51 11.44 -7.16
C ILE A 71 -2.86 12.72 -6.40
N PRO A 72 -3.49 12.65 -5.20
CA PRO A 72 -3.71 13.83 -4.39
C PRO A 72 -2.37 14.55 -4.13
N PRO A 73 -2.31 15.89 -4.25
CA PRO A 73 -1.10 16.63 -3.94
C PRO A 73 -0.68 16.37 -2.49
N GLU A 74 0.62 16.48 -2.21
CA GLU A 74 1.08 16.47 -0.82
C GLU A 74 0.35 17.57 -0.04
N ALA A 75 -0.24 17.21 1.10
CA ALA A 75 -0.70 18.24 2.01
C ALA A 75 0.52 19.07 2.46
N PRO A 76 0.37 20.39 2.63
CA PRO A 76 1.43 21.18 3.24
C PRO A 76 1.75 20.62 4.64
N PRO A 77 2.98 20.84 5.15
CA PRO A 77 3.34 20.44 6.50
C PRO A 77 2.29 20.95 7.49
N PRO A 78 1.87 20.13 8.45
CA PRO A 78 0.81 20.52 9.36
C PRO A 78 1.20 21.74 10.21
N GLU A 79 0.26 22.66 10.38
CA GLU A 79 0.37 23.76 11.35
C GLU A 79 -0.07 23.24 12.73
N GLY A 80 0.89 22.98 13.62
CA GLY A 80 0.62 22.51 15.00
C GLY A 80 1.40 21.26 15.42
N PRO A 81 1.03 20.61 16.53
CA PRO A 81 1.66 19.37 16.97
C PRO A 81 1.57 18.29 15.89
N SER A 82 2.72 17.74 15.52
CA SER A 82 2.82 16.71 14.49
C SER A 82 3.90 15.71 14.83
N VAL A 83 3.73 14.48 14.35
CA VAL A 83 4.69 13.39 14.49
C VAL A 83 5.38 13.17 13.16
N ARG A 84 6.72 13.09 13.19
CA ARG A 84 7.54 12.80 12.02
C ARG A 84 7.75 11.29 11.92
N ILE A 85 7.33 10.69 10.82
CA ILE A 85 7.40 9.24 10.62
C ILE A 85 8.34 8.96 9.47
N ALA A 86 9.33 8.09 9.70
CA ALA A 86 10.05 7.41 8.62
C ALA A 86 9.33 6.09 8.32
N ALA A 87 9.17 5.73 7.05
CA ALA A 87 8.57 4.47 6.65
C ALA A 87 9.38 3.81 5.53
N ALA A 88 9.63 2.51 5.65
CA ALA A 88 10.27 1.69 4.63
C ALA A 88 9.66 0.30 4.60
N GLY A 89 9.67 -0.38 3.47
CA GLY A 89 9.30 -1.79 3.31
C GLY A 89 10.11 -2.39 2.18
N ASP A 90 10.05 -3.71 2.03
CA ASP A 90 10.72 -4.42 0.94
C ASP A 90 12.23 -4.16 0.98
N LEU A 91 12.80 -4.32 2.18
CA LEU A 91 14.22 -4.14 2.43
C LEU A 91 15.04 -5.27 1.79
N HIS A 92 14.48 -6.48 1.76
CA HIS A 92 15.09 -7.71 1.24
C HIS A 92 16.54 -7.85 1.70
N TYR A 93 16.75 -7.97 3.02
CA TYR A 93 18.06 -8.29 3.56
C TYR A 93 18.38 -9.76 3.31
N ASP A 94 19.51 -10.00 2.67
CA ASP A 94 20.17 -11.30 2.57
C ASP A 94 21.39 -11.35 3.53
N GLU A 95 22.08 -12.49 3.58
CA GLU A 95 23.32 -12.64 4.37
C GLU A 95 24.46 -11.70 3.92
N LEU A 96 24.37 -11.10 2.73
CA LEU A 96 25.39 -10.18 2.18
C LEU A 96 25.04 -8.71 2.38
N SER A 97 23.87 -8.41 2.97
CA SER A 97 23.33 -7.06 3.12
C SER A 97 23.92 -6.27 4.30
N HIS A 98 25.03 -6.72 4.89
CA HIS A 98 25.68 -6.02 5.99
C HIS A 98 26.03 -4.58 5.63
N GLY A 99 25.56 -3.62 6.43
CA GLY A 99 25.82 -2.20 6.21
C GLY A 99 24.99 -1.55 5.10
N LYS A 100 24.08 -2.28 4.43
CA LYS A 100 23.27 -1.82 3.30
C LYS A 100 22.53 -0.52 3.60
N LEU A 101 21.89 -0.41 4.77
CA LEU A 101 21.11 0.76 5.18
C LEU A 101 21.60 1.42 6.47
N ARG A 102 22.66 0.90 7.12
CA ARG A 102 23.19 1.45 8.38
C ARG A 102 23.37 2.96 8.39
N SER A 103 24.05 3.49 7.39
CA SER A 103 24.32 4.94 7.30
C SER A 103 23.05 5.77 7.08
N HIS A 104 22.02 5.16 6.49
CA HIS A 104 20.72 5.79 6.31
C HIS A 104 19.94 5.79 7.62
N PHE A 105 19.86 4.64 8.29
CA PHE A 105 19.21 4.51 9.60
C PHE A 105 19.80 5.49 10.62
N GLN A 106 21.12 5.62 10.72
CA GLN A 106 21.77 6.57 11.64
C GLN A 106 21.34 8.04 11.45
N LYS A 107 20.92 8.43 10.24
CA LYS A 107 20.43 9.80 9.99
C LYS A 107 19.00 10.01 10.51
N LEU A 108 18.21 8.95 10.61
CA LEU A 108 16.79 9.02 11.00
C LEU A 108 16.59 9.58 12.40
N GLU A 109 17.55 9.43 13.32
CA GLU A 109 17.43 9.93 14.70
C GLU A 109 17.11 11.44 14.78
N ASN A 110 17.58 12.21 13.80
CA ASN A 110 17.33 13.66 13.76
C ASN A 110 16.13 14.04 12.88
N GLU A 111 15.69 13.14 12.01
CA GLU A 111 14.74 13.42 10.93
C GLU A 111 13.32 12.87 11.23
N ALA A 112 13.23 11.81 12.03
CA ALA A 112 11.97 11.15 12.38
C ALA A 112 11.85 10.92 13.90
N ASP A 113 10.61 10.75 14.34
CA ASP A 113 10.27 10.43 15.73
C ASP A 113 10.00 8.94 15.92
N LEU A 114 9.67 8.21 14.84
CA LEU A 114 9.54 6.75 14.80
C LEU A 114 9.80 6.21 13.38
N LEU A 115 10.16 4.93 13.30
CA LEU A 115 10.35 4.19 12.06
C LEU A 115 9.29 3.09 11.93
N LEU A 116 8.61 3.05 10.77
CA LEU A 116 7.69 1.99 10.39
C LEU A 116 8.32 1.09 9.33
N LEU A 117 8.29 -0.22 9.54
CA LEU A 117 8.79 -1.24 8.62
C LEU A 117 7.63 -2.08 8.06
N ALA A 118 7.35 -1.94 6.77
CA ALA A 118 6.13 -2.43 6.09
C ALA A 118 6.31 -3.82 5.42
N GLY A 119 6.99 -4.74 6.11
CA GLY A 119 7.20 -6.12 5.65
C GLY A 119 8.29 -6.29 4.59
N ASP A 120 8.57 -7.56 4.27
CA ASP A 120 9.66 -8.03 3.42
C ASP A 120 11.00 -7.46 3.90
N LEU A 121 11.25 -7.68 5.19
CA LEU A 121 12.45 -7.20 5.87
C LEU A 121 13.68 -8.01 5.44
N THR A 122 13.46 -9.31 5.28
CA THR A 122 14.43 -10.31 4.83
C THR A 122 14.10 -10.79 3.41
N ASP A 123 15.05 -11.44 2.73
CA ASP A 123 14.82 -11.98 1.39
C ASP A 123 14.09 -13.35 1.42
N THR A 124 14.36 -14.20 2.41
CA THR A 124 13.74 -15.53 2.51
C THR A 124 13.25 -15.90 3.92
N GLY A 125 13.37 -15.01 4.90
CA GLY A 125 12.81 -15.23 6.24
C GLY A 125 13.66 -16.15 7.09
N THR A 126 14.99 -16.06 6.98
CA THR A 126 15.90 -16.82 7.84
C THR A 126 16.37 -16.01 9.06
N PRO A 127 16.70 -16.67 10.19
CA PRO A 127 17.34 -16.03 11.33
C PRO A 127 18.64 -15.30 10.98
N GLU A 128 19.42 -15.84 10.05
CA GLU A 128 20.69 -15.30 9.59
C GLU A 128 20.50 -13.95 8.88
N GLU A 129 19.57 -13.88 7.93
CA GLU A 129 19.17 -12.64 7.25
C GLU A 129 18.65 -11.60 8.24
N THR A 130 17.85 -12.05 9.21
CA THR A 130 17.30 -11.20 10.28
C THR A 130 18.43 -10.60 11.14
N ALA A 131 19.45 -11.39 11.47
CA ALA A 131 20.61 -10.91 12.22
C ALA A 131 21.39 -9.82 11.48
N VAL A 132 21.50 -9.91 10.15
CA VAL A 132 22.12 -8.87 9.31
C VAL A 132 21.35 -7.56 9.42
N LEU A 133 20.02 -7.60 9.31
CA LEU A 133 19.17 -6.41 9.45
C LEU A 133 19.30 -5.79 10.85
N ILE A 134 19.26 -6.62 11.90
CA ILE A 134 19.39 -6.17 13.29
C ILE A 134 20.72 -5.42 13.51
N ASP A 135 21.81 -5.90 12.92
CA ASP A 135 23.12 -5.22 13.04
C ASP A 135 23.10 -3.81 12.43
N ASP A 136 22.31 -3.59 11.38
CA ASP A 136 22.13 -2.29 10.73
C ASP A 136 21.15 -1.38 11.48
N LEU A 137 20.16 -1.93 12.17
CA LEU A 137 19.25 -1.19 13.05
C LEU A 137 19.91 -0.81 14.39
N ARG A 138 21.02 -1.44 14.75
CA ARG A 138 21.69 -1.23 16.04
C ARG A 138 22.08 0.24 16.23
N GLY A 139 21.72 0.76 17.40
CA GLY A 139 22.08 2.11 17.83
C GLY A 139 20.99 3.15 17.56
N LEU A 140 19.93 2.81 16.82
CA LEU A 140 18.73 3.63 16.70
C LEU A 140 18.01 3.74 18.05
N ARG A 141 17.76 4.97 18.50
CA ARG A 141 17.05 5.23 19.77
C ARG A 141 15.55 5.49 19.63
N MET A 142 15.05 5.67 18.40
CA MET A 142 13.63 5.89 18.18
C MET A 142 12.83 4.56 18.20
N PRO A 143 11.52 4.60 18.50
CA PRO A 143 10.66 3.44 18.33
C PRO A 143 10.67 2.92 16.89
N ILE A 144 10.81 1.60 16.75
CA ILE A 144 10.72 0.89 15.48
C ILE A 144 9.53 -0.07 15.56
N VAL A 145 8.59 0.05 14.64
CA VAL A 145 7.41 -0.81 14.55
C VAL A 145 7.38 -1.48 13.20
N ALA A 146 7.25 -2.80 13.18
CA ALA A 146 7.29 -3.60 11.97
C ALA A 146 6.04 -4.45 11.82
N VAL A 147 5.68 -4.75 10.58
CA VAL A 147 4.93 -5.96 10.22
C VAL A 147 5.84 -6.83 9.38
N LEU A 148 5.54 -8.13 9.30
CA LEU A 148 6.24 -9.03 8.39
C LEU A 148 5.60 -9.01 7.00
N GLY A 149 6.37 -9.37 5.98
CA GLY A 149 5.89 -9.58 4.62
C GLY A 149 5.86 -11.05 4.22
N ASN A 150 5.62 -11.34 2.94
CA ASN A 150 5.61 -12.74 2.48
C ASN A 150 7.00 -13.36 2.35
N HIS A 151 8.04 -12.57 2.10
CA HIS A 151 9.43 -13.07 2.08
C HIS A 151 9.86 -13.51 3.48
N ASP A 152 9.48 -12.77 4.53
CA ASP A 152 9.75 -13.13 5.92
C ASP A 152 9.08 -14.47 6.34
N TYR A 153 8.07 -14.91 5.58
CA TYR A 153 7.37 -16.19 5.77
C TYR A 153 7.95 -17.34 4.95
N HIS A 154 8.82 -17.09 3.98
CA HIS A 154 9.18 -18.06 2.93
C HIS A 154 9.80 -19.35 3.50
N CYS A 155 10.80 -19.24 4.38
CA CYS A 155 11.40 -20.40 5.04
C CYS A 155 10.59 -20.98 6.22
N ASN A 156 9.40 -20.45 6.50
CA ASN A 156 8.53 -20.86 7.62
C ASN A 156 9.18 -20.74 9.02
N GLN A 157 10.19 -19.88 9.18
CA GLN A 157 10.87 -19.62 10.46
C GLN A 157 10.35 -18.35 11.16
N VAL A 158 9.12 -17.93 10.83
CA VAL A 158 8.48 -16.67 11.26
C VAL A 158 8.62 -16.40 12.77
N LYS A 159 8.43 -17.43 13.61
CA LYS A 159 8.52 -17.27 15.07
C LYS A 159 9.92 -16.85 15.52
N GLU A 160 10.95 -17.38 14.87
CA GLU A 160 12.33 -17.08 15.21
C GLU A 160 12.75 -15.70 14.66
N VAL A 161 12.33 -15.39 13.42
CA VAL A 161 12.49 -14.04 12.83
C VAL A 161 11.85 -12.98 13.74
N GLN A 162 10.60 -13.20 14.17
CA GLN A 162 9.90 -12.30 15.08
C GLN A 162 10.64 -12.15 16.41
N ARG A 163 11.05 -13.27 17.04
CA ARG A 163 11.77 -13.26 18.31
C ARG A 163 13.05 -12.42 18.23
N LEU A 164 13.85 -12.61 17.18
CA LEU A 164 15.10 -11.87 16.98
C LEU A 164 14.86 -10.37 16.81
N LEU A 165 13.86 -9.98 16.02
CA LEU A 165 13.47 -8.58 15.84
C LEU A 165 13.03 -7.95 17.17
N GLU A 166 12.20 -8.66 17.95
CA GLU A 166 11.71 -8.20 19.25
C GLU A 166 12.85 -8.06 20.27
N GLU A 167 13.79 -9.01 20.30
CA GLU A 167 15.01 -8.93 21.15
C GLU A 167 15.92 -7.75 20.77
N ALA A 168 15.89 -7.33 19.51
CA ALA A 168 16.58 -6.13 19.03
C ALA A 168 15.82 -4.82 19.32
N GLY A 169 14.64 -4.89 19.97
CA GLY A 169 13.84 -3.71 20.32
C GLY A 169 12.85 -3.28 19.24
N VAL A 170 12.64 -4.08 18.18
CA VAL A 170 11.61 -3.82 17.18
C VAL A 170 10.25 -4.34 17.68
N THR A 171 9.22 -3.51 17.67
CA THR A 171 7.86 -3.96 17.97
C THR A 171 7.25 -4.59 16.72
N VAL A 172 7.10 -5.91 16.68
CA VAL A 172 6.50 -6.63 15.55
C VAL A 172 5.00 -6.80 15.75
N LEU A 173 4.20 -6.42 14.75
CA LEU A 173 2.74 -6.46 14.78
C LEU A 173 2.17 -7.54 13.84
N GLU A 174 1.41 -8.47 14.41
CA GLU A 174 0.80 -9.61 13.72
C GLU A 174 -0.70 -9.70 14.05
N GLY A 175 -1.44 -8.66 13.65
CA GLY A 175 -2.87 -8.47 13.95
C GLY A 175 -3.12 -7.92 15.37
N ASN A 176 -2.16 -7.22 15.94
CA ASN A 176 -2.24 -6.51 17.21
C ASN A 176 -1.80 -5.05 17.02
N ALA A 177 -1.72 -4.30 18.12
CA ALA A 177 -1.33 -2.91 18.10
C ALA A 177 -0.35 -2.55 19.21
N THR A 178 0.33 -1.42 19.02
CA THR A 178 1.12 -0.73 20.03
C THR A 178 0.72 0.74 20.10
N VAL A 179 1.02 1.39 21.22
CA VAL A 179 0.81 2.83 21.40
C VAL A 179 2.15 3.48 21.71
N ILE A 180 2.51 4.48 20.92
CA ILE A 180 3.71 5.29 21.10
C ILE A 180 3.29 6.69 21.56
N HIS A 181 3.96 7.20 22.59
CA HIS A 181 3.79 8.57 23.04
C HIS A 181 4.96 9.43 22.56
N CYS A 182 4.69 10.46 21.77
CA CYS A 182 5.71 11.39 21.26
C CYS A 182 5.12 12.77 21.01
N ARG A 183 5.86 13.84 21.33
CA ARG A 183 5.45 15.25 21.09
C ARG A 183 4.02 15.56 21.58
N ASP A 184 3.71 15.13 22.80
CA ASP A 184 2.40 15.27 23.46
C ASP A 184 1.22 14.56 22.76
N LEU A 185 1.51 13.69 21.78
CA LEU A 185 0.52 12.91 21.06
C LEU A 185 0.65 11.42 21.42
N SER A 186 -0.48 10.74 21.49
CA SER A 186 -0.58 9.29 21.50
C SER A 186 -0.83 8.78 20.09
N ILE A 187 0.02 7.86 19.63
CA ILE A 187 -0.02 7.28 18.28
C ILE A 187 -0.32 5.80 18.43
N GLY A 188 -1.53 5.39 18.09
CA GLY A 188 -1.92 4.00 18.00
C GLY A 188 -1.53 3.42 16.65
N ILE A 189 -0.78 2.32 16.65
CA ILE A 189 -0.37 1.64 15.41
C ILE A 189 -0.94 0.23 15.46
N ALA A 190 -1.86 -0.08 14.56
CA ALA A 190 -2.38 -1.43 14.37
C ALA A 190 -1.74 -2.02 13.11
N GLY A 191 -1.21 -3.24 13.23
CA GLY A 191 -0.40 -3.83 12.16
C GLY A 191 -0.78 -5.26 11.84
N THR A 192 -0.73 -5.61 10.57
CA THR A 192 -0.75 -6.99 10.09
C THR A 192 -0.05 -7.05 8.73
N LYS A 193 0.58 -8.19 8.39
CA LYS A 193 1.02 -8.43 7.01
C LYS A 193 -0.10 -8.13 6.00
N GLY A 194 -1.32 -8.54 6.32
CA GLY A 194 -2.40 -8.60 5.34
C GLY A 194 -2.23 -9.77 4.38
N PHE A 195 -3.11 -9.82 3.38
CA PHE A 195 -3.06 -10.87 2.36
C PHE A 195 -3.82 -10.47 1.09
N GLY A 196 -3.54 -11.19 0.01
CA GLY A 196 -4.21 -11.05 -1.29
C GLY A 196 -5.68 -11.44 -1.26
N GLY A 197 -6.39 -11.10 -2.33
CA GLY A 197 -7.82 -11.32 -2.49
C GLY A 197 -8.40 -10.60 -3.70
N GLY A 198 -7.70 -9.57 -4.17
CA GLY A 198 -8.09 -8.76 -5.32
C GLY A 198 -8.91 -7.54 -4.94
N PHE A 199 -9.31 -6.78 -5.95
CA PHE A 199 -10.00 -5.51 -5.79
C PHE A 199 -11.38 -5.57 -6.41
N GLU A 200 -12.20 -4.56 -6.15
CA GLU A 200 -13.58 -4.55 -6.61
C GLU A 200 -13.69 -4.79 -8.12
N GLY A 201 -14.62 -5.66 -8.50
CA GLY A 201 -14.81 -6.14 -9.88
C GLY A 201 -13.85 -7.25 -10.32
N ALA A 202 -12.76 -7.50 -9.59
CA ALA A 202 -11.77 -8.53 -9.88
C ALA A 202 -11.15 -9.10 -8.58
N CYS A 203 -11.98 -9.78 -7.78
CA CYS A 203 -11.59 -10.39 -6.51
C CYS A 203 -12.16 -11.82 -6.37
N GLY A 204 -11.48 -12.65 -5.58
CA GLY A 204 -12.03 -13.96 -5.23
C GLY A 204 -13.22 -13.84 -4.28
N THR A 205 -14.00 -14.92 -4.17
CA THR A 205 -15.17 -15.00 -3.29
C THR A 205 -15.16 -16.30 -2.50
N ILE A 206 -15.94 -16.39 -1.41
CA ILE A 206 -16.12 -17.64 -0.64
C ILE A 206 -17.09 -18.56 -1.39
N PHE A 207 -16.70 -18.95 -2.60
CA PHE A 207 -17.46 -19.79 -3.50
C PHE A 207 -16.54 -20.81 -4.18
N GLY A 208 -17.09 -21.93 -4.63
CA GLY A 208 -16.32 -22.99 -5.29
C GLY A 208 -15.59 -23.91 -4.31
N GLU A 209 -14.33 -24.20 -4.61
CA GLU A 209 -13.46 -25.18 -3.96
C GLU A 209 -13.07 -24.76 -2.52
N PRO A 210 -12.72 -25.72 -1.64
CA PRO A 210 -12.21 -25.43 -0.31
C PRO A 210 -11.00 -24.48 -0.29
N GLU A 211 -10.11 -24.58 -1.27
CA GLU A 211 -8.87 -23.81 -1.36
C GLU A 211 -9.17 -22.34 -1.64
N MET A 212 -10.07 -22.05 -2.59
CA MET A 212 -10.50 -20.67 -2.89
C MET A 212 -11.19 -20.05 -1.67
N LYS A 213 -12.07 -20.81 -1.01
CA LYS A 213 -12.72 -20.38 0.23
C LYS A 213 -11.71 -20.11 1.35
N THR A 214 -10.69 -20.95 1.47
CA THR A 214 -9.62 -20.79 2.49
C THR A 214 -8.78 -19.56 2.19
N PHE A 215 -8.39 -19.36 0.93
CA PHE A 215 -7.63 -18.19 0.48
C PHE A 215 -8.37 -16.89 0.82
N ILE A 216 -9.67 -16.80 0.51
CA ILE A 216 -10.46 -15.61 0.78
C ILE A 216 -10.78 -15.45 2.28
N ARG A 217 -11.09 -16.52 3.00
CA ARG A 217 -11.27 -16.46 4.46
C ARG A 217 -10.02 -15.99 5.19
N HIS A 218 -8.83 -16.29 4.68
CA HIS A 218 -7.59 -15.81 5.28
C HIS A 218 -7.48 -14.28 5.21
N THR A 219 -7.75 -13.67 4.05
CA THR A 219 -7.75 -12.20 3.93
C THR A 219 -8.90 -11.56 4.73
N GLU A 220 -10.09 -12.17 4.78
CA GLU A 220 -11.19 -11.69 5.64
C GLU A 220 -10.83 -11.70 7.13
N MET A 221 -10.21 -12.79 7.60
CA MET A 221 -9.81 -12.92 9.01
C MET A 221 -8.79 -11.85 9.40
N LEU A 222 -7.74 -11.64 8.60
CA LEU A 222 -6.74 -10.60 8.86
C LEU A 222 -7.35 -9.20 8.79
N SER A 223 -8.21 -8.93 7.80
CA SER A 223 -8.87 -7.63 7.65
C SER A 223 -9.81 -7.33 8.82
N ASN A 224 -10.60 -8.30 9.27
CA ASN A 224 -11.49 -8.13 10.42
C ASN A 224 -10.69 -7.88 11.70
N ARG A 225 -9.61 -8.63 11.92
CA ARG A 225 -8.72 -8.44 13.09
C ARG A 225 -8.06 -7.06 13.07
N LEU A 226 -7.60 -6.59 11.91
CA LEU A 226 -7.08 -5.23 11.76
C LEU A 226 -8.12 -4.18 12.15
N LYS A 227 -9.35 -4.30 11.62
CA LYS A 227 -10.45 -3.38 11.94
C LYS A 227 -10.73 -3.33 13.44
N GLU A 228 -10.91 -4.48 14.08
CA GLU A 228 -11.18 -4.56 15.52
C GLU A 228 -10.05 -3.95 16.35
N THR A 229 -8.81 -4.16 15.93
CA THR A 229 -7.62 -3.59 16.56
C THR A 229 -7.59 -2.06 16.39
N LEU A 230 -7.88 -1.52 15.21
CA LEU A 230 -7.97 -0.08 15.00
C LEU A 230 -9.10 0.57 15.83
N LEU A 231 -10.25 -0.11 15.95
CA LEU A 231 -11.37 0.36 16.75
C LEU A 231 -11.05 0.41 18.26
N SER A 232 -10.23 -0.52 18.76
CA SER A 232 -9.87 -0.57 20.18
C SER A 232 -8.92 0.55 20.62
N LEU A 233 -8.16 1.13 19.69
CA LEU A 233 -7.23 2.22 19.95
C LEU A 233 -7.98 3.52 20.32
N GLN A 234 -7.70 4.05 21.51
CA GLN A 234 -8.16 5.36 21.98
C GLN A 234 -6.95 6.31 22.02
N THR A 235 -6.55 6.80 20.86
CA THR A 235 -5.32 7.58 20.65
C THR A 235 -5.60 8.81 19.77
N ASP A 236 -4.69 9.79 19.80
CA ASP A 236 -4.83 11.03 19.03
C ASP A 236 -4.65 10.80 17.53
N LEU A 237 -3.83 9.82 17.17
CA LEU A 237 -3.53 9.40 15.81
C LEU A 237 -3.59 7.88 15.68
N LYS A 238 -4.18 7.38 14.59
CA LYS A 238 -4.20 5.95 14.25
C LYS A 238 -3.50 5.67 12.94
N ILE A 239 -2.56 4.74 12.96
CA ILE A 239 -1.83 4.28 11.77
C ILE A 239 -2.16 2.81 11.54
N ALA A 240 -2.55 2.47 10.31
CA ALA A 240 -2.56 1.10 9.85
C ALA A 240 -1.22 0.79 9.17
N LEU A 241 -0.47 -0.18 9.71
CA LEU A 241 0.77 -0.68 9.11
C LEU A 241 0.50 -2.02 8.45
N LEU A 242 0.74 -2.11 7.15
CA LEU A 242 0.46 -3.27 6.33
C LEU A 242 1.70 -3.68 5.54
N HIS A 243 1.70 -4.89 4.99
CA HIS A 243 2.62 -5.23 3.90
C HIS A 243 1.86 -5.24 2.58
N TYR A 244 0.76 -6.00 2.49
CA TYR A 244 -0.11 -6.07 1.31
C TYR A 244 -0.87 -4.76 1.08
N SER A 245 -1.09 -4.43 -0.20
CA SER A 245 -1.77 -3.18 -0.56
C SER A 245 -3.27 -3.20 -0.17
N PRO A 246 -3.77 -2.14 0.50
CA PRO A 246 -5.18 -2.00 0.81
C PRO A 246 -6.02 -1.44 -0.35
N ILE A 247 -5.38 -0.85 -1.36
CA ILE A 247 -6.06 -0.13 -2.45
C ILE A 247 -5.43 -0.43 -3.82
N ARG A 248 -6.21 -0.33 -4.89
CA ARG A 248 -5.75 -0.63 -6.25
C ARG A 248 -4.81 0.46 -6.76
N GLU A 249 -5.02 1.70 -6.30
CA GLU A 249 -4.31 2.94 -6.64
C GLU A 249 -2.80 2.78 -6.55
N THR A 250 -2.31 2.20 -5.45
CA THR A 250 -0.88 2.05 -5.17
C THR A 250 -0.24 0.89 -5.92
N LEU A 251 -1.03 0.08 -6.64
CA LEU A 251 -0.54 -0.96 -7.55
C LEU A 251 -0.44 -0.48 -9.00
N ALA A 252 -0.79 0.78 -9.30
CA ALA A 252 -0.75 1.29 -10.67
C ALA A 252 0.68 1.31 -11.23
N GLY A 253 0.97 0.41 -12.16
CA GLY A 253 2.29 0.17 -12.73
C GLY A 253 2.73 -1.29 -12.59
N GLU A 254 2.10 -2.05 -11.69
CA GLU A 254 2.13 -3.51 -11.69
C GLU A 254 1.23 -4.08 -12.79
N ARG A 255 1.46 -5.34 -13.15
CA ARG A 255 0.58 -6.09 -14.06
C ARG A 255 -0.76 -6.38 -13.38
N ALA A 256 -1.87 -6.10 -14.06
CA ALA A 256 -3.22 -6.27 -13.48
C ALA A 256 -3.50 -7.71 -13.03
N GLU A 257 -2.90 -8.71 -13.70
CA GLU A 257 -3.05 -10.14 -13.41
C GLU A 257 -2.48 -10.52 -12.03
N VAL A 258 -1.54 -9.73 -11.48
CA VAL A 258 -0.97 -10.02 -10.17
C VAL A 258 -1.67 -9.30 -9.02
N PHE A 259 -2.60 -8.39 -9.31
CA PHE A 259 -3.28 -7.60 -8.27
C PHE A 259 -3.92 -8.45 -7.16
N PRO A 260 -4.57 -9.60 -7.46
CA PRO A 260 -5.11 -10.47 -6.41
C PRO A 260 -4.07 -11.04 -5.45
N PHE A 261 -2.79 -11.07 -5.82
CA PHE A 261 -1.68 -11.55 -5.00
C PHE A 261 -0.91 -10.41 -4.32
N LEU A 262 -1.18 -9.15 -4.71
CA LEU A 262 -0.52 -7.96 -4.14
C LEU A 262 -1.38 -7.22 -3.10
N GLY A 263 -2.68 -7.49 -3.06
CA GLY A 263 -3.56 -6.79 -2.13
C GLY A 263 -5.01 -7.25 -2.13
N SER A 264 -5.81 -6.57 -1.31
CA SER A 264 -7.22 -6.87 -1.14
C SER A 264 -8.00 -5.62 -0.76
N TYR A 265 -9.16 -5.39 -1.40
CA TYR A 265 -10.06 -4.28 -1.04
C TYR A 265 -10.60 -4.41 0.40
N LEU A 266 -10.61 -5.63 0.96
CA LEU A 266 -11.05 -5.87 2.34
C LEU A 266 -10.15 -5.18 3.37
N LEU A 267 -8.86 -5.03 3.07
CA LEU A 267 -7.92 -4.27 3.90
C LEU A 267 -8.26 -2.78 3.88
N GLY A 268 -8.51 -2.19 2.70
CA GLY A 268 -8.96 -0.81 2.58
C GLY A 268 -10.27 -0.55 3.32
N LYS A 269 -11.23 -1.47 3.22
CA LYS A 269 -12.49 -1.44 3.97
C LYS A 269 -12.24 -1.49 5.49
N ALA A 270 -11.37 -2.38 5.96
CA ALA A 270 -11.05 -2.52 7.37
C ALA A 270 -10.41 -1.25 7.95
N VAL A 271 -9.53 -0.61 7.18
CA VAL A 271 -8.90 0.67 7.53
C VAL A 271 -9.95 1.78 7.63
N ASP A 272 -10.84 1.89 6.65
CA ASP A 272 -11.91 2.90 6.63
C ASP A 272 -12.86 2.73 7.82
N GLU A 273 -13.31 1.50 8.09
CA GLU A 273 -14.18 1.18 9.23
C GLU A 273 -13.46 1.33 10.59
N GLY A 274 -12.15 1.08 10.63
CA GLY A 274 -11.31 1.24 11.82
C GLY A 274 -10.96 2.69 12.16
N GLY A 275 -11.17 3.62 11.22
CA GLY A 275 -10.93 5.05 11.40
C GLY A 275 -9.44 5.41 11.52
N ALA A 276 -8.58 4.81 10.68
CA ALA A 276 -7.17 5.21 10.62
C ALA A 276 -7.01 6.63 10.03
N ASP A 277 -5.90 7.30 10.38
CA ASP A 277 -5.51 8.59 9.83
C ASP A 277 -4.51 8.47 8.68
N LEU A 278 -3.76 7.36 8.66
CA LEU A 278 -2.74 7.03 7.65
C LEU A 278 -2.63 5.51 7.49
N VAL A 279 -2.39 5.07 6.26
CA VAL A 279 -1.94 3.70 5.97
C VAL A 279 -0.55 3.72 5.37
N VAL A 280 0.32 2.84 5.86
CA VAL A 280 1.62 2.55 5.27
C VAL A 280 1.63 1.08 4.85
N HIS A 281 2.02 0.78 3.62
CA HIS A 281 2.20 -0.59 3.12
C HIS A 281 3.45 -0.77 2.28
N GLY A 282 3.81 -2.00 1.90
CA GLY A 282 4.93 -2.33 0.99
C GLY A 282 4.45 -3.13 -0.23
N HIS A 283 5.21 -4.16 -0.61
CA HIS A 283 4.89 -5.24 -1.57
C HIS A 283 4.82 -4.84 -3.06
N SER A 284 4.37 -3.63 -3.38
CA SER A 284 4.26 -3.18 -4.77
C SER A 284 5.48 -2.39 -5.21
N HIS A 285 6.38 -3.06 -5.95
CA HIS A 285 7.68 -2.54 -6.38
C HIS A 285 7.61 -1.66 -7.63
N HIS A 286 6.59 -1.85 -8.46
CA HIS A 286 6.35 -1.07 -9.68
C HIS A 286 5.09 -0.21 -9.60
N GLY A 287 4.46 -0.17 -8.43
CA GLY A 287 3.26 0.62 -8.17
C GLY A 287 3.53 2.10 -8.00
N ARG A 288 2.66 2.76 -7.23
CA ARG A 288 2.76 4.18 -6.91
C ARG A 288 2.86 4.40 -5.41
N GLU A 289 3.55 5.47 -5.07
CA GLU A 289 3.80 5.88 -3.69
C GLU A 289 2.55 6.32 -2.94
N ARG A 290 1.55 6.88 -3.63
CA ARG A 290 0.40 7.51 -2.99
C ARG A 290 -0.91 7.02 -3.58
N GLY A 291 -1.88 6.89 -2.70
CA GLY A 291 -3.29 6.78 -3.05
C GLY A 291 -4.16 7.17 -1.86
N MET A 292 -5.44 6.86 -1.97
CA MET A 292 -6.40 7.16 -0.92
C MET A 292 -7.44 6.03 -0.88
N THR A 293 -7.84 5.63 0.32
CA THR A 293 -8.99 4.74 0.48
C THR A 293 -10.28 5.44 0.07
N ARG A 294 -11.38 4.68 -0.05
CA ARG A 294 -12.70 5.25 -0.32
C ARG A 294 -13.18 6.18 0.79
N GLY A 295 -12.83 5.90 2.04
CA GLY A 295 -13.09 6.76 3.19
C GLY A 295 -12.23 8.03 3.26
N GLY A 296 -11.30 8.24 2.31
CA GLY A 296 -10.45 9.43 2.30
C GLY A 296 -9.22 9.33 3.21
N ILE A 297 -8.77 8.11 3.52
CA ILE A 297 -7.57 7.88 4.32
C ILE A 297 -6.36 7.81 3.38
N PRO A 298 -5.32 8.63 3.57
CA PRO A 298 -4.13 8.59 2.74
C PRO A 298 -3.42 7.24 2.90
N VAL A 299 -3.04 6.65 1.77
CA VAL A 299 -2.30 5.40 1.71
C VAL A 299 -0.95 5.66 1.07
N ARG A 300 0.11 5.15 1.69
CA ARG A 300 1.47 5.35 1.23
C ARG A 300 2.20 4.01 1.07
N ASN A 301 2.70 3.76 -0.12
CA ASN A 301 3.50 2.60 -0.44
C ASN A 301 4.97 2.91 -0.14
N ALA A 302 5.54 2.25 0.86
CA ALA A 302 6.87 2.40 1.39
C ALA A 302 7.91 1.41 0.81
N ALA A 303 7.55 0.65 -0.22
CA ALA A 303 8.46 -0.29 -0.88
C ALA A 303 9.70 0.42 -1.45
N ILE A 304 10.89 0.12 -0.92
CA ILE A 304 12.16 0.73 -1.36
C ILE A 304 12.39 0.60 -2.88
N PRO A 305 12.14 -0.57 -3.52
CA PRO A 305 12.31 -0.70 -4.97
C PRO A 305 11.50 0.31 -5.78
N MET A 306 10.27 0.61 -5.33
CA MET A 306 9.40 1.59 -5.96
C MET A 306 9.89 3.03 -5.70
N LEU A 307 10.26 3.33 -4.46
CA LEU A 307 10.68 4.67 -4.04
C LEU A 307 11.99 5.12 -4.68
N LYS A 308 12.89 4.18 -4.98
CA LYS A 308 14.28 4.45 -5.36
C LYS A 308 15.01 5.31 -4.31
N LYS A 309 14.56 5.21 -3.05
CA LYS A 309 15.06 5.88 -1.85
C LYS A 309 14.94 4.90 -0.69
N ALA A 310 15.74 5.09 0.35
CA ALA A 310 15.79 4.18 1.49
C ALA A 310 14.58 4.28 2.42
N ASN A 311 13.81 5.37 2.37
CA ASN A 311 12.58 5.54 3.15
C ASN A 311 11.70 6.66 2.59
N LEU A 312 10.47 6.72 3.09
CA LEU A 312 9.57 7.87 3.02
C LEU A 312 9.56 8.63 4.33
N PHE A 313 9.30 9.94 4.24
CA PHE A 313 9.09 10.82 5.38
C PHE A 313 7.69 11.41 5.37
N TYR A 314 7.10 11.49 6.56
CA TYR A 314 5.76 12.02 6.79
C TYR A 314 5.74 12.90 8.00
N SER A 315 4.88 13.91 7.97
CA SER A 315 4.43 14.60 9.18
C SER A 315 2.93 14.39 9.31
N LEU A 316 2.51 13.74 10.39
CA LEU A 316 1.12 13.45 10.68
C LEU A 316 0.66 14.30 11.85
N SER A 317 -0.44 15.04 11.67
CA SER A 317 -1.10 15.80 12.73
C SER A 317 -2.51 15.27 12.93
N PRO A 318 -3.07 15.35 14.15
CA PRO A 318 -4.48 15.03 14.38
C PRO A 318 -5.36 15.80 13.41
N ARG A 319 -6.28 15.11 12.72
CA ARG A 319 -7.28 15.81 11.91
C ARG A 319 -8.13 16.68 12.83
N ALA A 320 -8.44 17.90 12.40
CA ALA A 320 -9.42 18.72 13.10
C ALA A 320 -10.72 17.91 13.23
N LYS A 321 -11.09 17.55 14.47
CA LYS A 321 -12.33 16.82 14.74
C LYS A 321 -13.45 17.65 14.11
N LYS A 322 -14.11 17.14 13.05
CA LYS A 322 -15.35 17.74 12.57
C LYS A 322 -16.27 17.77 13.78
N ALA A 323 -16.59 18.97 14.26
CA ALA A 323 -17.60 19.12 15.30
C ALA A 323 -18.83 18.38 14.80
N HIS A 324 -19.23 17.33 15.52
CA HIS A 324 -20.52 16.73 15.29
C HIS A 324 -21.55 17.81 15.62
N THR A 325 -22.02 18.52 14.59
CA THR A 325 -23.22 19.33 14.69
C THR A 325 -24.35 18.32 14.94
N GLN A 326 -24.68 18.13 16.21
CA GLN A 326 -25.94 17.49 16.59
C GLN A 326 -27.05 18.37 16.01
N TYR A 327 -27.81 17.81 15.08
CA TYR A 327 -29.15 18.28 14.74
C TYR A 327 -30.16 17.40 15.46
#